data_AF-A0AAQ3QY01-F1
#
_entry.id   AF-A0AAQ3QY01-F1
#
_cell.length_a   1.000
_cell.length_b   1.000
_cell.length_c   1.000
_cell.angle_alpha   90.00
_cell.angle_beta   90.00
_cell.angle_gamma   90.00
#
_symmetry.space_group_name_H-M   'P 1'
#
loop_
_entity.id
_entity.type
_entity.pdbx_description
1 polymer ?
#
loop_
_entity_poly.entity_id
_entity_poly.type
_entity_poly.pdbx_seq_one_letter_code
_entity_poly.pdbx_strand_id
1 'polypeptide(L)'
;MKEILEYDIRQSALLADMTTCLNHYRLSTPGLYVCVHPQVQITEEIKVTPSLIAQVNSGLNKQCHTGEEKGPYDRFFGPPNFVFDVFRKDQKEIYESRRSLFEQCGVIEYVAWFTLETKLHWNRLHEGSYIVVDEDEKNLIQSSALPGLWFPIDAVAQHDMFAILAKISQGITRREHHDFMNTVWKKKS
;
A
#
# COMPACT_ATOMS: atom_id res chain seq x y z
N MET A 1 23.43 -0.05 -3.96
CA MET A 1 22.99 -0.92 -5.07
C MET A 1 21.47 -0.83 -5.11
N LYS A 2 20.85 -0.51 -6.25
CA LYS A 2 19.39 -0.30 -6.35
C LYS A 2 18.74 -1.68 -6.27
N GLU A 3 18.15 -2.04 -5.12
CA GLU A 3 17.50 -3.34 -4.92
C GLU A 3 16.15 -3.34 -5.67
N ILE A 4 16.20 -3.67 -6.96
CA ILE A 4 15.03 -3.94 -7.76
C ILE A 4 14.73 -5.41 -7.58
N LEU A 5 13.59 -5.73 -6.98
CA LEU A 5 13.10 -7.11 -6.93
C LEU A 5 12.87 -7.57 -8.37
N GLU A 6 13.58 -8.61 -8.79
CA GLU A 6 13.28 -9.31 -10.04
C GLU A 6 12.08 -10.22 -9.82
N TYR A 7 11.04 -10.01 -10.61
CA TYR A 7 9.74 -10.65 -10.44
C TYR A 7 9.62 -11.89 -11.31
N ASP A 8 9.16 -13.00 -10.72
CA ASP A 8 8.63 -14.10 -11.52
C ASP A 8 7.23 -13.78 -12.08
N ILE A 9 6.71 -14.68 -12.94
CA ILE A 9 5.41 -14.51 -13.59
C ILE A 9 4.28 -14.42 -12.56
N ARG A 10 4.36 -15.13 -11.42
CA ARG A 10 3.31 -15.12 -10.38
C ARG A 10 3.32 -13.81 -9.62
N GLN A 11 4.50 -13.30 -9.26
CA GLN A 11 4.62 -11.99 -8.61
C GLN A 11 4.10 -10.88 -9.52
N SER A 12 4.46 -10.94 -10.80
CA SER A 12 3.99 -10.00 -11.82
C SER A 12 2.48 -10.05 -12.01
N ALA A 13 1.89 -11.24 -12.14
CA ALA A 13 0.44 -11.42 -12.28
C ALA A 13 -0.33 -10.88 -11.06
N LEU A 14 0.09 -11.26 -9.84
CA LEU A 14 -0.55 -10.74 -8.63
C LEU A 14 -0.43 -9.23 -8.50
N LEU A 15 0.75 -8.67 -8.82
CA LEU A 15 0.93 -7.22 -8.78
C LEU A 15 -0.02 -6.52 -9.78
N ALA A 16 -0.23 -7.08 -10.97
CA ALA A 16 -1.17 -6.55 -11.95
C ALA A 16 -2.63 -6.56 -11.44
N ASP A 17 -3.07 -7.67 -10.84
CA ASP A 17 -4.41 -7.80 -10.24
C ASP A 17 -4.60 -6.77 -9.12
N MET A 18 -3.63 -6.67 -8.21
CA MET A 18 -3.69 -5.76 -7.07
C MET A 18 -3.62 -4.30 -7.48
N THR A 19 -2.82 -3.98 -8.52
CA THR A 19 -2.77 -2.64 -9.11
C THR A 19 -4.13 -2.25 -9.68
N THR A 20 -4.82 -3.18 -10.34
CA THR A 20 -6.17 -2.95 -10.89
C THR A 20 -7.17 -2.70 -9.76
N CYS A 21 -7.16 -3.55 -8.73
CA CYS A 21 -8.06 -3.42 -7.58
C CYS A 21 -7.85 -2.11 -6.79
N LEU A 22 -6.59 -1.72 -6.56
CA LEU A 22 -6.28 -0.45 -5.88
C LEU A 22 -6.60 0.78 -6.73
N ASN A 23 -6.46 0.68 -8.06
CA ASN A 23 -6.93 1.75 -8.93
C ASN A 23 -8.47 1.88 -8.90
N HIS A 24 -9.22 0.80 -8.73
CA HIS A 24 -10.67 0.89 -8.51
C HIS A 24 -11.03 1.69 -7.25
N TYR A 25 -10.33 1.43 -6.13
CA TYR A 25 -10.45 2.26 -4.92
C TYR A 25 -10.11 3.74 -5.19
N ARG A 26 -9.02 3.98 -5.94
CA ARG A 26 -8.58 5.33 -6.33
C ARG A 26 -9.61 6.09 -7.17
N LEU A 27 -10.41 5.42 -8.01
CA LEU A 27 -11.48 6.08 -8.79
C LEU A 27 -12.48 6.82 -7.89
N SER A 28 -12.76 6.26 -6.70
CA SER A 28 -13.64 6.86 -5.70
C SER A 28 -12.90 7.67 -4.64
N THR A 29 -11.57 7.80 -4.77
CA THR A 29 -10.72 8.53 -3.84
C THR A 29 -9.79 9.52 -4.57
N PRO A 30 -10.32 10.55 -5.26
CA PRO A 30 -9.52 11.57 -5.91
C PRO A 30 -8.48 12.20 -4.97
N GLY A 31 -7.23 12.32 -5.44
CA GLY A 31 -6.09 12.81 -4.65
C GLY A 31 -5.13 11.70 -4.22
N LEU A 32 -5.44 10.43 -4.49
CA LEU A 32 -4.49 9.33 -4.34
C LEU A 32 -3.68 9.08 -5.61
N TYR A 33 -2.39 8.79 -5.42
CA TYR A 33 -1.50 8.23 -6.43
C TYR A 33 -1.31 6.74 -6.12
N VAL A 34 -1.65 5.88 -7.07
CA VAL A 34 -1.33 4.44 -7.03
C VAL A 34 -0.22 4.22 -8.05
N CYS A 35 0.94 3.76 -7.60
CA CYS A 35 2.14 3.64 -8.44
C CYS A 35 2.76 2.26 -8.26
N VAL A 36 3.15 1.65 -9.38
CA VAL A 36 3.91 0.39 -9.42
C VAL A 36 5.39 0.70 -9.59
N HIS A 37 6.24 -0.02 -8.86
CA HIS A 37 7.69 0.19 -8.82
C HIS A 37 8.15 1.67 -8.70
N PRO A 38 7.50 2.51 -7.87
CA PRO A 38 7.95 3.88 -7.72
C PRO A 38 9.30 3.92 -7.00
N GLN A 39 10.14 4.90 -7.34
CA GLN A 39 11.27 5.22 -6.49
C GLN A 39 10.77 6.03 -5.29
N VAL A 40 11.07 5.56 -4.08
CA VAL A 40 10.77 6.26 -2.83
C VAL A 40 12.10 6.56 -2.15
N GLN A 41 12.37 7.84 -1.92
CA GLN A 41 13.51 8.31 -1.19
C GLN A 41 13.07 8.67 0.24
N ILE A 42 13.49 7.85 1.21
CA ILE A 42 13.17 8.04 2.62
C ILE A 42 14.14 9.08 3.24
N THR A 43 15.44 8.93 2.97
CA THR A 43 16.51 9.88 3.32
C THR A 43 17.42 10.12 2.11
N GLU A 44 18.47 10.93 2.21
CA GLU A 44 19.41 11.11 1.08
C GLU A 44 20.12 9.80 0.69
N GLU A 45 20.38 8.95 1.68
CA GLU A 45 21.09 7.68 1.58
C GLU A 45 20.13 6.51 1.30
N ILE A 46 18.89 6.58 1.81
CA ILE A 46 17.94 5.46 1.75
C ILE A 46 16.93 5.68 0.63
N LYS A 47 17.05 4.84 -0.40
CA LYS A 47 16.12 4.76 -1.53
C LYS A 47 15.63 3.33 -1.69
N VAL A 48 14.33 3.17 -1.82
CA VAL A 48 13.67 1.88 -1.97
C VAL A 48 12.73 1.91 -3.17
N THR A 49 12.53 0.76 -3.79
CA THR A 49 11.53 0.56 -4.85
C THR A 49 10.55 -0.52 -4.37
N PRO A 50 9.45 -0.12 -3.72
CA PRO A 50 8.35 -1.01 -3.39
C PRO A 50 7.69 -1.53 -4.65
N SER A 51 6.87 -2.56 -4.50
CA SER A 51 6.16 -3.19 -5.61
C SER A 51 4.99 -2.33 -6.05
N LEU A 52 4.19 -1.90 -5.09
CA LEU A 52 3.13 -0.93 -5.26
C LEU A 52 3.04 -0.02 -4.03
N ILE A 53 2.70 1.25 -4.25
CA ILE A 53 2.27 2.15 -3.19
C ILE A 53 0.91 2.75 -3.52
N ALA A 54 0.17 3.13 -2.48
CA ALA A 54 -0.95 4.03 -2.57
C ALA A 54 -0.70 5.23 -1.63
N GLN A 55 -0.52 6.40 -2.24
CA GLN A 55 -0.12 7.63 -1.57
C GLN A 55 -1.21 8.68 -1.63
N VAL A 56 -1.59 9.24 -0.49
CA VAL A 56 -2.39 10.47 -0.42
C VAL A 56 -1.51 11.63 -0.89
N ASN A 57 -1.82 12.25 -2.03
CA ASN A 57 -0.97 13.26 -2.64
C ASN A 57 -1.45 14.71 -2.40
N SER A 58 -2.49 14.88 -1.58
CA SER A 58 -3.04 16.18 -1.20
C SER A 58 -3.69 16.14 0.19
N GLY A 59 -3.88 17.31 0.79
CA GLY A 59 -4.63 17.45 2.04
C GLY A 59 -3.84 17.06 3.31
N LEU A 60 -4.57 16.83 4.40
CA LEU A 60 -4.04 16.66 5.75
C LEU A 60 -3.25 15.37 5.92
N ASN A 61 -3.63 14.32 5.18
CA ASN A 61 -3.05 12.99 5.29
C ASN A 61 -1.91 12.72 4.30
N LYS A 62 -1.44 13.74 3.57
CA LYS A 62 -0.28 13.64 2.69
C LYS A 62 1.00 13.41 3.51
N GLN A 63 1.70 12.30 3.26
CA GLN A 63 2.99 11.97 3.89
C GLN A 63 4.20 12.17 2.96
N CYS A 64 4.09 11.74 1.70
CA CYS A 64 5.13 11.95 0.69
C CYS A 64 4.98 13.27 -0.06
N HIS A 65 6.11 13.79 -0.55
CA HIS A 65 6.17 14.89 -1.52
C HIS A 65 6.67 14.37 -2.87
N THR A 66 6.31 15.05 -3.96
CA THR A 66 6.75 14.73 -5.34
C THR A 66 6.87 16.00 -6.16
N GLY A 67 7.70 15.99 -7.20
CA GLY A 67 7.75 17.11 -8.15
C GLY A 67 8.19 18.41 -7.51
N GLU A 68 7.73 19.54 -8.05
CA GLU A 68 8.19 20.92 -7.73
C GLU A 68 8.24 21.26 -6.23
N GLU A 69 7.54 20.52 -5.37
CA GLU A 69 7.63 20.65 -3.91
C GLU A 69 9.01 20.27 -3.34
N LYS A 70 9.71 19.31 -3.94
CA LYS A 70 10.97 18.73 -3.42
C LYS A 70 12.00 18.33 -4.48
N GLY A 71 11.64 18.27 -5.77
CA GLY A 71 12.56 17.82 -6.83
C GLY A 71 11.87 17.47 -8.15
N PRO A 72 12.45 16.58 -8.98
CA PRO A 72 11.79 16.10 -10.18
C PRO A 72 10.61 15.18 -9.83
N TYR A 73 9.71 14.95 -10.79
CA TYR A 73 8.63 13.95 -10.68
C TYR A 73 9.13 12.50 -10.87
N ASP A 74 10.41 12.24 -10.65
CA ASP A 74 11.04 10.92 -10.85
C ASP A 74 11.00 10.03 -9.59
N ARG A 75 10.63 10.58 -8.43
CA ARG A 75 10.52 9.87 -7.15
C ARG A 75 9.59 10.55 -6.14
N PHE A 76 9.18 9.78 -5.12
CA PHE A 76 8.56 10.29 -3.90
C PHE A 76 9.63 10.58 -2.84
N PHE A 77 9.39 11.61 -2.02
CA PHE A 77 10.22 11.97 -0.87
C PHE A 77 9.43 11.80 0.43
N GLY A 78 9.89 10.91 1.31
CA GLY A 78 9.25 10.55 2.58
C GLY A 78 8.55 9.18 2.54
N PRO A 79 7.97 8.75 3.67
CA PRO A 79 7.27 7.48 3.80
C PRO A 79 5.86 7.55 3.17
N PRO A 80 5.45 6.58 2.34
CA PRO A 80 4.10 6.54 1.82
C PRO A 80 3.06 6.11 2.86
N ASN A 81 1.79 6.41 2.60
CA ASN A 81 0.68 5.97 3.47
C ASN A 81 0.55 4.44 3.49
N PHE A 82 0.56 3.83 2.31
CA PHE A 82 0.33 2.40 2.15
C PHE A 82 1.32 1.80 1.16
N VAL A 83 1.92 0.67 1.54
CA VAL A 83 2.84 -0.12 0.69
C VAL A 83 2.33 -1.54 0.57
N PHE A 84 2.34 -2.08 -0.64
CA PHE A 84 2.08 -3.48 -0.92
C PHE A 84 3.27 -4.08 -1.67
N ASP A 85 3.91 -5.09 -1.08
CA ASP A 85 4.98 -5.85 -1.71
C ASP A 85 4.58 -7.28 -2.00
N VAL A 86 5.07 -7.80 -3.12
CA VAL A 86 4.92 -9.21 -3.49
C VAL A 86 6.28 -9.90 -3.44
N PHE A 87 6.35 -10.97 -2.66
CA PHE A 87 7.56 -11.75 -2.42
C PHE A 87 7.39 -13.21 -2.83
N ARG A 88 8.52 -13.83 -3.13
CA ARG A 88 8.69 -15.28 -3.10
C ARG A 88 9.08 -15.72 -1.69
N LYS A 89 8.91 -17.01 -1.42
CA LYS A 89 9.29 -17.63 -0.14
C LYS A 89 10.76 -17.39 0.23
N ASP A 90 11.66 -17.42 -0.74
CA ASP A 90 13.10 -17.23 -0.54
C ASP A 90 13.50 -15.76 -0.32
N GLN A 91 12.57 -14.81 -0.44
CA GLN A 91 12.80 -13.38 -0.26
C GLN A 91 12.43 -12.88 1.15
N LYS A 92 12.35 -13.79 2.13
CA LYS A 92 11.96 -13.45 3.50
C LYS A 92 12.91 -12.44 4.16
N GLU A 93 14.22 -12.55 3.92
CA GLU A 93 15.20 -11.60 4.45
C GLU A 93 14.98 -10.17 3.90
N ILE A 94 14.60 -10.05 2.63
CA ILE A 94 14.26 -8.75 2.01
C ILE A 94 13.00 -8.18 2.67
N TYR A 95 11.99 -9.01 2.91
CA TYR A 95 10.80 -8.61 3.65
C TYR A 95 11.14 -8.12 5.06
N GLU A 96 11.95 -8.84 5.83
CA GLU A 96 12.33 -8.46 7.20
C GLU A 96 13.09 -7.12 7.24
N SER A 97 14.01 -6.91 6.28
CA SER A 97 14.70 -5.63 6.09
C SER A 97 13.73 -4.50 5.75
N ARG A 98 12.81 -4.71 4.79
CA ARG A 98 11.81 -3.71 4.39
C ARG A 98 10.82 -3.40 5.49
N ARG A 99 10.36 -4.41 6.23
CA ARG A 99 9.46 -4.24 7.39
C ARG A 99 10.10 -3.33 8.43
N SER A 100 11.36 -3.60 8.78
CA SER A 100 12.10 -2.80 9.76
C SER A 100 12.30 -1.36 9.28
N LEU A 101 12.66 -1.17 8.01
CA LEU A 101 12.80 0.16 7.41
C LEU A 101 11.48 0.95 7.42
N PHE A 102 10.38 0.33 6.98
CA PHE A 102 9.08 0.98 6.87
C PHE A 102 8.46 1.30 8.24
N GLU A 103 8.71 0.47 9.25
CA GLU A 103 8.36 0.74 10.65
C GLU A 103 9.07 2.00 11.14
N GLN A 104 10.40 2.06 10.99
CA GLN A 104 11.22 3.18 11.45
C GLN A 104 10.90 4.50 10.74
N CYS A 105 10.54 4.45 9.46
CA CYS A 105 10.23 5.66 8.70
C CYS A 105 8.77 6.09 8.77
N GLY A 106 7.88 5.29 9.38
CA GLY A 106 6.51 5.69 9.66
C GLY A 106 5.53 5.49 8.49
N VAL A 107 5.74 4.46 7.66
CA VAL A 107 4.71 4.01 6.72
C VAL A 107 3.53 3.45 7.52
N ILE A 108 2.30 3.95 7.29
CA ILE A 108 1.14 3.63 8.15
C ILE A 108 0.77 2.16 8.03
N GLU A 109 0.70 1.62 6.81
CA GLU A 109 0.45 0.20 6.58
C GLU A 109 1.39 -0.38 5.51
N TYR A 110 1.99 -1.52 5.84
CA TYR A 110 2.86 -2.29 4.97
C TYR A 110 2.36 -3.72 4.84
N VAL A 111 1.93 -4.09 3.64
CA VAL A 111 1.42 -5.42 3.31
C VAL A 111 2.47 -6.17 2.51
N ALA A 112 2.86 -7.35 2.98
CA ALA A 112 3.76 -8.25 2.27
C ALA A 112 3.01 -9.54 1.90
N TRP A 113 2.91 -9.84 0.61
CA TRP A 113 2.24 -11.03 0.10
C TRP A 113 3.24 -12.06 -0.42
N PHE A 114 3.17 -13.30 0.07
CA PHE A 114 4.01 -14.40 -0.41
C PHE A 114 3.24 -15.34 -1.34
N THR A 115 3.58 -15.35 -2.64
CA THR A 115 2.78 -16.00 -3.72
C THR A 115 2.56 -17.51 -3.58
N LEU A 116 3.37 -18.21 -2.78
CA LEU A 116 3.28 -19.67 -2.58
C LEU A 116 2.89 -20.08 -1.16
N GLU A 117 2.84 -19.15 -0.22
CA GLU A 117 2.56 -19.48 1.18
C GLU A 117 1.10 -19.24 1.56
N THR A 118 0.28 -18.64 0.68
CA THR A 118 -1.07 -18.12 1.01
C THR A 118 -1.10 -17.25 2.27
N LYS A 119 0.07 -16.75 2.67
CA LYS A 119 0.28 -15.95 3.86
C LYS A 119 0.61 -14.55 3.43
N LEU A 120 -0.20 -13.61 3.91
CA LEU A 120 0.16 -12.21 3.92
C LEU A 120 0.65 -11.82 5.31
N HIS A 121 1.49 -10.80 5.37
CA HIS A 121 1.77 -10.06 6.58
C HIS A 121 1.25 -8.65 6.41
N TRP A 122 0.15 -8.33 7.10
CA TRP A 122 -0.38 -6.98 7.16
C TRP A 122 0.20 -6.27 8.39
N ASN A 123 1.14 -5.36 8.19
CA ASN A 123 1.80 -4.62 9.26
C ASN A 123 1.15 -3.23 9.36
N ARG A 124 0.67 -2.86 10.55
CA ARG A 124 0.07 -1.55 10.82
C ARG A 124 0.88 -0.81 11.86
N LEU A 125 1.22 0.44 11.59
CA LEU A 125 1.91 1.31 12.53
C LEU A 125 0.95 1.69 13.66
N HIS A 126 1.31 1.33 14.87
CA HIS A 126 0.62 1.72 16.09
C HIS A 126 1.64 2.17 17.11
N GLU A 127 1.51 3.42 17.58
CA GLU A 127 2.40 4.01 18.60
C GLU A 127 3.91 3.87 18.29
N GLY A 128 4.28 3.95 17.01
CA GLY A 128 5.68 3.91 16.57
C GLY A 128 6.25 2.49 16.34
N SER A 129 5.44 1.44 16.37
CA SER A 129 5.86 0.08 16.06
C SER A 129 4.81 -0.65 15.22
N TYR A 130 5.24 -1.65 14.44
CA TYR A 130 4.30 -2.46 13.66
C TYR A 130 3.68 -3.57 14.48
N ILE A 131 2.35 -3.58 14.50
CA ILE A 131 1.54 -4.73 14.88
C ILE A 131 1.16 -5.50 13.62
N VAL A 132 1.12 -6.83 13.71
CA VAL A 132 0.53 -7.67 12.67
C VAL A 132 -0.98 -7.66 12.86
N VAL A 133 -1.71 -7.40 11.77
CA VAL A 133 -3.16 -7.37 11.74
C VAL A 133 -3.65 -8.66 11.08
N ASP A 134 -4.48 -9.40 11.80
CA ASP A 134 -5.18 -10.58 11.28
C ASP A 134 -6.52 -10.18 10.66
N GLU A 135 -7.03 -11.03 9.77
CA GLU A 135 -8.38 -10.90 9.22
C GLU A 135 -9.47 -11.00 10.28
N ASP A 136 -10.61 -10.34 10.00
CA ASP A 136 -11.81 -10.48 10.81
C ASP A 136 -12.58 -11.79 10.51
N GLU A 137 -13.69 -12.02 11.21
CA GLU A 137 -14.57 -13.19 11.02
C GLU A 137 -15.12 -13.36 9.59
N LYS A 138 -14.98 -12.35 8.72
CA LYS A 138 -15.39 -12.36 7.32
C LYS A 138 -14.20 -12.54 6.37
N ASN A 139 -13.03 -12.92 6.88
CA ASN A 139 -11.76 -13.01 6.16
C ASN A 139 -11.38 -11.69 5.47
N LEU A 140 -11.69 -10.55 6.11
CA LEU A 140 -11.40 -9.21 5.62
C LEU A 140 -10.40 -8.50 6.52
N ILE A 141 -9.45 -7.79 5.91
CA ILE A 141 -8.69 -6.73 6.60
C ILE A 141 -9.16 -5.38 6.07
N GLN A 142 -9.49 -4.47 6.98
CA GLN A 142 -9.87 -3.10 6.65
C GLN A 142 -8.67 -2.19 6.88
N SER A 143 -8.22 -1.48 5.84
CA SER A 143 -7.07 -0.59 5.91
C SER A 143 -7.35 0.61 6.82
N SER A 144 -6.41 0.91 7.73
CA SER A 144 -6.43 2.16 8.50
C SER A 144 -5.75 3.31 7.75
N ALA A 145 -4.79 3.01 6.87
CA ALA A 145 -4.12 4.01 6.03
C ALA A 145 -5.05 4.53 4.91
N LEU A 146 -5.95 3.67 4.43
CA LEU A 146 -6.89 3.92 3.34
C LEU A 146 -8.31 3.48 3.77
N PRO A 147 -8.99 4.23 4.65
CA PRO A 147 -10.31 3.86 5.16
C PRO A 147 -11.32 3.56 4.04
N GLY A 148 -11.96 2.39 4.11
CA GLY A 148 -12.86 1.88 3.05
C GLY A 148 -12.18 0.96 2.03
N LEU A 149 -10.85 0.85 2.04
CA LEU A 149 -10.15 -0.25 1.37
C LEU A 149 -10.31 -1.51 2.21
N TRP A 150 -11.27 -2.36 1.79
CA TRP A 150 -11.52 -3.65 2.39
C TRP A 150 -10.87 -4.75 1.57
N PHE A 151 -10.01 -5.53 2.21
CA PHE A 151 -9.12 -6.49 1.56
C PHE A 151 -9.54 -7.93 1.91
N PRO A 152 -10.25 -8.63 1.00
CA PRO A 152 -10.65 -10.03 1.22
C PRO A 152 -9.48 -10.99 0.99
N ILE A 153 -8.99 -11.59 2.07
CA ILE A 153 -7.78 -12.42 2.04
C ILE A 153 -7.92 -13.61 1.07
N ASP A 154 -9.03 -14.36 1.20
CA ASP A 154 -9.27 -15.55 0.38
C ASP A 154 -9.40 -15.22 -1.10
N ALA A 155 -10.09 -14.12 -1.43
CA ALA A 155 -10.28 -13.71 -2.81
C ALA A 155 -8.95 -13.30 -3.46
N VAL A 156 -8.06 -12.62 -2.70
CA VAL A 156 -6.71 -12.29 -3.19
C VAL A 156 -5.88 -13.56 -3.38
N ALA A 157 -5.96 -14.52 -2.46
CA ALA A 157 -5.28 -15.81 -2.60
C ALA A 157 -5.75 -16.63 -3.81
N GLN A 158 -7.02 -16.47 -4.20
CA GLN A 158 -7.61 -17.15 -5.35
C GLN A 158 -7.55 -16.34 -6.65
N HIS A 159 -6.94 -15.15 -6.64
CA HIS A 159 -6.95 -14.22 -7.77
C HIS A 159 -8.38 -13.85 -8.25
N ASP A 160 -9.37 -13.87 -7.36
CA ASP A 160 -10.75 -13.49 -7.65
C ASP A 160 -10.91 -11.96 -7.60
N MET A 161 -10.54 -11.31 -8.71
CA MET A 161 -10.67 -9.86 -8.85
C MET A 161 -12.12 -9.37 -8.68
N PHE A 162 -13.13 -10.15 -9.07
CA PHE A 162 -14.52 -9.71 -8.93
C PHE A 162 -14.92 -9.60 -7.46
N ALA A 163 -14.55 -10.58 -6.65
CA ALA A 163 -14.79 -10.54 -5.22
C ALA A 163 -13.99 -9.41 -4.54
N ILE A 164 -12.73 -9.18 -4.92
CA ILE A 164 -11.92 -8.07 -4.40
C ILE A 164 -12.58 -6.73 -4.71
N LEU A 165 -12.92 -6.49 -5.98
CA LEU A 165 -13.57 -5.25 -6.43
C LEU A 165 -14.93 -5.04 -5.74
N ALA A 166 -15.70 -6.10 -5.51
CA ALA A 166 -16.98 -6.02 -4.81
C ALA A 166 -16.80 -5.56 -3.35
N LYS A 167 -15.79 -6.08 -2.63
CA LYS A 167 -15.52 -5.67 -1.24
C LYS A 167 -14.99 -4.25 -1.15
N ILE A 168 -14.11 -3.86 -2.06
CA ILE A 168 -13.67 -2.47 -2.19
C ILE A 168 -14.88 -1.55 -2.46
N SER A 169 -15.74 -1.92 -3.41
CA SER A 169 -16.95 -1.16 -3.74
C SER A 169 -17.90 -1.03 -2.56
N GLN A 170 -17.96 -2.05 -1.69
CA GLN A 170 -18.72 -1.97 -0.46
C GLN A 170 -18.07 -1.02 0.55
N GLY A 171 -16.76 -1.09 0.74
CA GLY A 171 -16.02 -0.28 1.71
C GLY A 171 -16.03 1.22 1.39
N ILE A 172 -15.93 1.60 0.11
CA ILE A 172 -16.00 3.02 -0.31
C ILE A 172 -17.35 3.68 -0.03
N THR A 173 -18.43 2.90 0.20
CA THR A 173 -19.75 3.45 0.54
C THR A 173 -19.89 3.75 2.03
N ARG A 174 -18.89 3.41 2.84
CA ARG A 174 -18.94 3.51 4.29
C ARG A 174 -18.48 4.87 4.80
N ARG A 175 -18.93 5.18 6.01
CA ARG A 175 -18.71 6.50 6.62
C ARG A 175 -17.23 6.82 6.77
N GLU A 176 -16.42 5.85 7.17
CA GLU A 176 -14.97 6.01 7.34
C GLU A 176 -14.27 6.46 6.06
N HIS A 177 -14.71 5.98 4.89
CA HIS A 177 -14.19 6.43 3.59
C HIS A 177 -14.61 7.88 3.30
N HIS A 178 -15.88 8.22 3.53
CA HIS A 178 -16.36 9.59 3.33
C HIS A 178 -15.66 10.59 4.27
N ASP A 179 -15.43 10.21 5.53
CA ASP A 179 -14.68 11.01 6.50
C ASP A 179 -13.21 11.15 6.06
N PHE A 180 -12.59 10.08 5.54
CA PHE A 180 -11.26 10.12 4.95
C PHE A 180 -11.19 11.07 3.74
N MET A 181 -12.19 11.07 2.86
CA MET A 181 -12.22 11.96 1.69
C MET A 181 -12.19 13.45 2.05
N ASN A 182 -12.75 13.83 3.20
CA ASN A 182 -12.66 15.20 3.72
C ASN A 182 -11.22 15.62 4.07
N THR A 183 -10.32 14.66 4.28
CA THR A 183 -8.90 14.90 4.60
C THR A 183 -7.99 14.92 3.38
N VAL A 184 -8.39 14.26 2.28
CA VAL A 184 -7.58 14.11 1.06
C VAL A 184 -7.78 15.31 0.11
N TRP A 185 -9.02 15.79 -0.04
CA TRP A 185 -9.36 16.74 -1.10
C TRP A 185 -9.21 18.22 -0.70
N LYS A 186 -9.17 18.54 0.60
CA LYS A 186 -9.10 19.94 1.05
C LYS A 186 -7.67 20.48 0.93
N LYS A 187 -7.47 21.51 0.10
CA LYS A 187 -6.27 22.36 0.16
C LYS A 187 -6.10 22.85 1.62
N LYS A 188 -4.86 22.86 2.13
CA LYS A 188 -4.53 23.66 3.32
C LYS A 188 -5.05 25.07 3.07
N SER A 189 -6.04 25.48 3.85
CA SER A 189 -6.53 26.86 3.96
C SER A 189 -5.43 27.74 4.54
#